data_AF-S2ZMA4-F1
#
_entry.id   AF-S2ZMA4-F1
#
_cell.length_a   1.000
_cell.length_b   1.000
_cell.length_c   1.000
_cell.angle_alpha   90.00
_cell.angle_beta   90.00
_cell.angle_gamma   90.00
#
_symmetry.space_group_name_H-M   'P 1'
#
loop_
_entity.id
_entity.type
_entity.pdbx_description
1 polymer ?
#
loop_
_entity_poly.entity_id
_entity_poly.type
_entity_poly.pdbx_seq_one_letter_code
_entity_poly.pdbx_strand_id
1 'polypeptide(L)'
;MSSFLKRMAVNAAGLTLGRYATKAALASPAARKMIVTAASKTARALGGAAHKTIVKRLPVVSLPARPSFLDGFGVRRPADGAQIALIDAEVVGTRDSALVPVAVDDKPVAVSDESVAKSELAVAPKKAHPVLKGVALAAGVTAGVVAGAAAFTAFAIAPRFSGNKALRAHWDEFKKYRYAHRGLHDIKQGIPENSLAAFRHAVEHGFGSELDVHLTADGQVVVIHDSHLQRLCGVDCVVEDCTLEQLRTYRLLNTEAGIPTFAEVLSCYDWNGEDELPAPLIVEVKTYGGNAAAVTEQVMKILDRHSVRAAVESFDPMALRWLRVHRPEVLRGQLAENFLTDDTTSDLSAPKKAAGTALFGNSLSRPDFIAYRFEDRKNPFVDLACNKMGAHLVTWTITSEADLIASEMEGAPGIFEGFLPTVRSLIR
;
A
#
# COMPACT_ATOMS: atom_id res chain seq x y z
N MET A 1 8.13 21.09 -15.40
CA MET A 1 8.06 20.17 -14.23
C MET A 1 7.34 20.74 -13.00
N SER A 2 7.63 21.98 -12.54
CA SER A 2 7.03 22.57 -11.32
C SER A 2 5.49 22.69 -11.31
N SER A 3 4.87 22.98 -12.46
CA SER A 3 3.40 23.15 -12.56
C SER A 3 2.62 21.83 -12.49
N PHE A 4 3.23 20.72 -12.90
CA PHE A 4 2.62 19.38 -12.90
C PHE A 4 2.60 18.79 -11.48
N LEU A 5 3.71 18.87 -10.76
CA LEU A 5 3.82 18.47 -9.36
C LEU A 5 2.89 19.29 -8.46
N LYS A 6 2.77 20.61 -8.71
CA LYS A 6 1.77 21.46 -8.03
C LYS A 6 0.33 21.03 -8.30
N ARG A 7 -0.01 20.65 -9.55
CA ARG A 7 -1.35 20.14 -9.89
C ARG A 7 -1.64 18.78 -9.27
N MET A 8 -0.65 17.88 -9.20
CA MET A 8 -0.81 16.59 -8.52
C MET A 8 -0.97 16.75 -7.00
N ALA A 9 -0.19 17.61 -6.35
CA ALA A 9 -0.33 17.88 -4.93
C ALA A 9 -1.71 18.49 -4.59
N VAL A 10 -2.20 19.41 -5.43
CA VAL A 10 -3.54 20.01 -5.30
C VAL A 10 -4.65 18.97 -5.54
N ASN A 11 -4.50 18.10 -6.54
CA ASN A 11 -5.47 17.04 -6.82
C ASN A 11 -5.47 15.96 -5.72
N ALA A 12 -4.31 15.59 -5.18
CA ALA A 12 -4.16 14.65 -4.08
C ALA A 12 -4.80 15.21 -2.80
N ALA A 13 -4.51 16.46 -2.44
CA ALA A 13 -5.14 17.13 -1.30
C ALA A 13 -6.67 17.24 -1.48
N GLY A 14 -7.14 17.53 -2.70
CA GLY A 14 -8.56 17.58 -3.04
C GLY A 14 -9.27 16.21 -2.93
N LEU A 15 -8.60 15.12 -3.32
CA LEU A 15 -9.15 13.76 -3.20
C LEU A 15 -9.20 13.28 -1.74
N THR A 16 -8.17 13.59 -0.93
CA THR A 16 -8.10 13.21 0.49
C THR A 16 -9.18 13.92 1.31
N LEU A 17 -9.44 15.19 1.01
CA LEU A 17 -10.56 15.94 1.60
C LEU A 17 -11.92 15.50 1.03
N GLY A 18 -12.00 15.16 -0.26
CA GLY A 18 -13.26 14.90 -0.96
C GLY A 18 -13.91 13.53 -0.71
N ARG A 19 -13.16 12.49 -0.31
CA ARG A 19 -13.70 11.14 -0.08
C ARG A 19 -13.87 10.74 1.38
N TYR A 20 -13.08 11.27 2.30
CA TYR A 20 -13.13 10.86 3.71
C TYR A 20 -13.73 11.90 4.68
N ALA A 21 -13.76 13.20 4.33
CA ALA A 21 -14.26 14.23 5.25
C ALA A 21 -15.75 14.60 5.03
N THR A 22 -16.35 14.17 3.92
CA THR A 22 -17.54 14.87 3.38
C THR A 22 -18.86 14.49 4.05
N LYS A 23 -18.99 13.30 4.65
CA LYS A 23 -20.29 12.86 5.22
C LYS A 23 -20.52 13.32 6.67
N ALA A 24 -19.47 13.36 7.50
CA ALA A 24 -19.58 13.76 8.91
C ALA A 24 -19.29 15.25 9.14
N ALA A 25 -18.37 15.87 8.38
CA ALA A 25 -17.96 17.25 8.63
C ALA A 25 -18.90 18.31 8.00
N LEU A 26 -19.81 17.93 7.10
CA LEU A 26 -20.74 18.88 6.45
C LEU A 26 -22.04 19.14 7.23
N ALA A 27 -22.26 18.47 8.36
CA ALA A 27 -23.46 18.63 9.19
C ALA A 27 -23.42 19.85 10.13
N SER A 28 -22.23 20.43 10.38
CA SER A 28 -22.07 21.58 11.28
C SER A 28 -21.62 22.84 10.55
N PRO A 29 -22.28 23.99 10.77
CA PRO A 29 -21.83 25.29 10.26
C PRO A 29 -20.39 25.65 10.69
N ALA A 30 -19.97 25.21 11.88
CA ALA A 30 -18.63 25.44 12.39
C ALA A 30 -17.57 24.62 11.63
N ALA A 31 -17.87 23.36 11.32
CA ALA A 31 -16.99 22.49 10.55
C ALA A 31 -16.84 22.98 9.10
N ARG A 32 -17.92 23.47 8.47
CA ARG A 32 -17.84 24.14 7.16
C ARG A 32 -16.93 25.37 7.18
N LYS A 33 -17.07 26.22 8.19
CA LYS A 33 -16.24 27.43 8.34
C LYS A 33 -14.76 27.08 8.52
N MET A 34 -14.45 26.01 9.27
CA MET A 34 -13.07 25.52 9.44
C MET A 34 -12.47 24.98 8.14
N ILE A 35 -13.21 24.16 7.39
CA ILE A 35 -12.74 23.61 6.11
C ILE A 35 -12.47 24.72 5.09
N VAL A 36 -13.39 25.69 4.97
CA VAL A 36 -13.23 26.84 4.06
C VAL A 36 -12.04 27.70 4.46
N THR A 37 -11.81 27.90 5.77
CA THR A 37 -10.67 28.67 6.28
C THR A 37 -9.34 27.96 6.02
N ALA A 38 -9.28 26.64 6.23
CA ALA A 38 -8.11 25.82 5.96
C ALA A 38 -7.77 25.81 4.47
N ALA A 39 -8.76 25.54 3.61
CA ALA A 39 -8.59 25.58 2.15
C ALA A 39 -8.13 26.97 1.66
N SER A 40 -8.68 28.05 2.23
CA SER A 40 -8.30 29.42 1.87
C SER A 40 -6.87 29.77 2.28
N LYS A 41 -6.40 29.29 3.44
CA LYS A 41 -5.00 29.49 3.89
C LYS A 41 -4.01 28.70 3.04
N THR A 42 -4.31 27.44 2.74
CA THR A 42 -3.47 26.60 1.88
C THR A 42 -3.40 27.15 0.45
N ALA A 43 -4.51 27.65 -0.09
CA ALA A 43 -4.54 28.31 -1.40
C ALA A 43 -3.75 29.62 -1.44
N ARG A 44 -3.74 30.38 -0.33
CA ARG A 44 -2.98 31.65 -0.22
C ARG A 44 -1.47 31.38 -0.13
N ALA A 45 -1.06 30.28 0.50
CA ALA A 45 0.34 29.82 0.52
C ALA A 45 0.85 29.31 -0.83
N LEU A 46 -0.05 28.88 -1.73
CA LEU A 46 0.29 28.32 -3.05
C LEU A 46 0.20 29.33 -4.23
N GLY A 47 -0.15 30.60 -3.95
CA GLY A 47 -0.22 31.68 -4.94
C GLY A 47 -1.63 31.90 -5.52
N GLY A 48 -2.00 33.18 -5.70
CA GLY A 48 -3.38 33.68 -5.87
C GLY A 48 -4.22 33.09 -7.01
N ALA A 49 -3.62 32.43 -8.01
CA ALA A 49 -4.34 31.75 -9.09
C ALA A 49 -5.13 30.52 -8.60
N ALA A 50 -4.68 29.84 -7.53
CA ALA A 50 -5.39 28.69 -6.95
C ALA A 50 -6.68 29.09 -6.21
N HIS A 51 -6.74 30.32 -5.69
CA HIS A 51 -7.86 30.84 -4.92
C HIS A 51 -9.16 30.94 -5.75
N LYS A 52 -9.10 31.49 -6.98
CA LYS A 52 -10.27 31.64 -7.86
C LYS A 52 -10.85 30.30 -8.33
N THR A 53 -10.02 29.27 -8.47
CA THR A 53 -10.44 27.93 -8.95
C THR A 53 -11.08 27.08 -7.84
N ILE A 54 -10.57 27.18 -6.60
CA ILE A 54 -11.08 26.43 -5.44
C ILE A 54 -12.42 27.02 -4.97
N VAL A 55 -12.53 28.35 -4.90
CA VAL A 55 -13.77 29.03 -4.46
C VAL A 55 -14.92 28.81 -5.46
N LYS A 56 -14.65 28.74 -6.77
CA LYS A 56 -15.67 28.46 -7.81
C LYS A 56 -16.15 27.00 -7.86
N ARG A 57 -15.45 26.05 -7.22
CA ARG A 57 -15.77 24.61 -7.29
C ARG A 57 -16.37 24.04 -5.99
N LEU A 58 -16.54 24.88 -4.97
CA LEU A 58 -17.31 24.50 -3.78
C LEU A 58 -18.81 24.57 -4.11
N PRO A 59 -19.59 23.52 -3.83
CA PRO A 59 -21.03 23.54 -4.08
C PRO A 59 -21.70 24.60 -3.21
N VAL A 60 -22.32 25.60 -3.83
CA VAL A 60 -23.34 26.42 -3.18
C VAL A 60 -24.56 25.52 -3.02
N VAL A 61 -24.70 24.90 -1.86
CA VAL A 61 -25.94 24.22 -1.49
C VAL A 61 -26.89 25.31 -1.00
N SER A 62 -27.74 25.83 -1.89
CA SER A 62 -28.96 26.49 -1.46
C SER A 62 -29.82 25.46 -0.73
N LEU A 63 -30.15 25.74 0.52
CA LEU A 63 -31.22 25.01 1.19
C LEU A 63 -32.51 25.27 0.41
N PRO A 64 -33.26 24.24 -0.03
CA PRO A 64 -34.57 24.49 -0.60
C PRO A 64 -35.47 25.08 0.49
N ALA A 65 -36.11 26.19 0.18
CA ALA A 65 -37.25 26.68 0.94
C ALA A 65 -38.32 25.60 0.99
N ARG A 66 -38.96 25.45 2.16
CA ARG A 66 -40.11 24.55 2.35
C ARG A 66 -41.16 24.84 1.27
N PRO A 67 -41.65 23.84 0.51
CA PRO A 67 -42.82 24.07 -0.32
C PRO A 67 -44.05 24.10 0.58
N SER A 68 -44.73 25.24 0.56
CA SER A 68 -46.13 25.36 0.91
C SER A 68 -46.98 24.47 0.01
N PHE A 69 -47.99 23.87 0.62
CA PHE A 69 -49.09 23.15 0.01
C PHE A 69 -49.81 23.97 -1.08
N LEU A 70 -50.39 23.22 -2.03
CA LEU A 70 -51.46 23.54 -3.00
C LEU A 70 -51.10 23.77 -4.48
N ASP A 71 -51.72 22.86 -5.26
CA ASP A 71 -52.32 23.01 -6.59
C ASP A 71 -51.55 22.69 -7.88
N GLY A 72 -52.04 21.64 -8.54
CA GLY A 72 -52.48 21.73 -9.93
C GLY A 72 -51.58 21.11 -11.00
N PHE A 73 -52.15 20.14 -11.74
CA PHE A 73 -51.68 19.53 -13.00
C PHE A 73 -50.52 18.52 -12.85
N GLY A 74 -50.66 17.22 -13.11
CA GLY A 74 -51.51 16.53 -14.06
C GLY A 74 -50.64 15.96 -15.19
N VAL A 75 -50.72 14.63 -15.39
CA VAL A 75 -50.34 13.86 -16.60
C VAL A 75 -49.11 12.91 -16.49
N ARG A 76 -49.48 11.62 -16.33
CA ARG A 76 -49.01 10.33 -16.91
C ARG A 76 -47.66 9.70 -16.52
N ARG A 77 -47.78 8.45 -16.01
CA ARG A 77 -46.77 7.36 -16.00
C ARG A 77 -46.80 6.60 -17.34
N PRO A 78 -45.82 5.72 -17.67
CA PRO A 78 -45.69 4.35 -17.11
C PRO A 78 -44.20 3.96 -16.89
N ALA A 79 -43.71 2.81 -16.40
CA ALA A 79 -44.22 1.49 -16.05
C ALA A 79 -43.27 0.85 -15.01
N ASP A 80 -43.80 -0.09 -14.22
CA ASP A 80 -43.22 -1.33 -13.67
C ASP A 80 -41.81 -1.34 -13.05
N GLY A 81 -41.79 -1.57 -11.72
CA GLY A 81 -40.60 -1.93 -10.95
C GLY A 81 -41.01 -2.77 -9.73
N ALA A 82 -40.47 -3.98 -9.67
CA ALA A 82 -40.81 -5.06 -8.75
C ALA A 82 -40.58 -4.72 -7.25
N GLN A 83 -41.42 -5.36 -6.43
CA GLN A 83 -41.38 -5.39 -4.97
C GLN A 83 -40.13 -6.08 -4.44
N ILE A 84 -39.50 -5.50 -3.42
CA ILE A 84 -38.80 -6.25 -2.37
C ILE A 84 -39.17 -5.62 -1.02
N ALA A 85 -39.71 -6.46 -0.16
CA ALA A 85 -40.18 -6.17 1.18
C ALA A 85 -39.03 -5.81 2.14
N LEU A 86 -39.26 -4.80 2.99
CA LEU A 86 -38.47 -4.54 4.19
C LEU A 86 -39.25 -5.07 5.39
N ILE A 87 -38.54 -5.83 6.20
CA ILE A 87 -38.98 -6.48 7.45
C ILE A 87 -39.17 -5.41 8.53
N ASP A 88 -40.34 -5.42 9.15
CA ASP A 88 -40.68 -4.69 10.37
C ASP A 88 -39.92 -5.25 11.58
N ALA A 89 -39.42 -4.37 12.44
CA ALA A 89 -39.04 -4.70 13.80
C ALA A 89 -39.81 -3.78 14.75
N GLU A 90 -40.89 -4.33 15.31
CA GLU A 90 -41.64 -3.77 16.43
C GLU A 90 -40.76 -3.70 17.69
N VAL A 91 -40.78 -2.55 18.36
CA VAL A 91 -40.33 -2.40 19.75
C VAL A 91 -41.58 -2.41 20.63
N VAL A 92 -41.75 -3.52 21.35
CA VAL A 92 -42.76 -3.70 22.40
C VAL A 92 -42.35 -2.89 23.63
N GLY A 93 -43.31 -2.15 24.18
CA GLY A 93 -43.18 -1.42 25.43
C GLY A 93 -43.56 -2.22 26.67
N THR A 94 -43.14 -1.68 27.82
CA THR A 94 -43.69 -1.89 29.16
C THR A 94 -43.52 -0.55 29.90
N ARG A 95 -44.58 0.21 30.23
CA ARG A 95 -45.37 0.19 31.50
C ARG A 95 -44.50 0.03 32.74
N ASP A 96 -44.67 0.70 33.86
CA ASP A 96 -45.55 1.75 34.39
C ASP A 96 -44.93 2.08 35.76
N SER A 97 -45.03 3.31 36.27
CA SER A 97 -45.59 3.59 37.62
C SER A 97 -45.20 4.97 38.18
N ALA A 98 -46.26 5.74 38.45
CA ALA A 98 -46.55 6.49 39.67
C ALA A 98 -45.84 7.84 39.97
N LEU A 99 -46.68 8.86 39.87
CA LEU A 99 -46.66 10.19 40.48
C LEU A 99 -46.65 10.13 42.03
N VAL A 100 -46.06 11.14 42.70
CA VAL A 100 -46.72 12.10 43.64
C VAL A 100 -45.77 13.29 43.88
N PRO A 101 -46.22 14.56 43.81
CA PRO A 101 -45.49 15.73 44.28
C PRO A 101 -45.97 16.19 45.67
N VAL A 102 -45.08 16.76 46.48
CA VAL A 102 -45.47 17.58 47.64
C VAL A 102 -44.66 18.87 47.62
N ALA A 103 -45.37 19.98 47.49
CA ALA A 103 -44.88 21.33 47.78
C ALA A 103 -45.44 21.74 49.14
N VAL A 104 -44.64 22.41 49.96
CA VAL A 104 -45.14 23.34 50.98
C VAL A 104 -44.21 24.56 51.02
N ASP A 105 -44.87 25.71 50.93
CA ASP A 105 -44.42 27.09 50.98
C ASP A 105 -44.08 27.50 52.43
N ASP A 106 -43.17 28.45 52.64
CA ASP A 106 -43.46 29.70 53.36
C ASP A 106 -42.21 30.57 53.60
N LYS A 107 -42.41 31.85 53.29
CA LYS A 107 -41.49 33.00 53.28
C LYS A 107 -41.26 33.59 54.71
N PRO A 108 -40.89 34.88 54.87
CA PRO A 108 -39.62 35.57 54.63
C PRO A 108 -39.11 36.29 55.90
N VAL A 109 -37.88 36.79 55.91
CA VAL A 109 -37.53 37.97 56.74
C VAL A 109 -36.63 38.91 55.97
N ALA A 110 -37.14 40.13 55.76
CA ALA A 110 -36.40 41.29 55.28
C ALA A 110 -35.94 42.12 56.48
N VAL A 111 -34.73 42.68 56.41
CA VAL A 111 -34.33 43.86 57.19
C VAL A 111 -33.59 44.81 56.24
N SER A 112 -34.17 46.00 56.10
CA SER A 112 -33.67 47.27 55.53
C SER A 112 -32.43 47.77 56.28
N ASP A 113 -31.63 48.75 55.89
CA ASP A 113 -31.48 49.69 54.78
C ASP A 113 -30.07 50.25 55.01
N GLU A 114 -29.28 50.54 53.97
CA GLU A 114 -28.55 51.82 53.90
C GLU A 114 -27.82 52.01 52.57
N SER A 115 -28.02 53.21 52.05
CA SER A 115 -27.53 53.78 50.81
C SER A 115 -26.00 53.88 50.75
N VAL A 116 -25.39 53.34 49.69
CA VAL A 116 -24.09 53.84 49.19
C VAL A 116 -24.16 53.96 47.67
N ALA A 117 -23.73 55.12 47.20
CA ALA A 117 -23.79 55.58 45.82
C ALA A 117 -23.04 54.67 44.83
N LYS A 118 -23.57 54.66 43.60
CA LYS A 118 -23.08 54.01 42.39
C LYS A 118 -21.57 54.21 42.17
N SER A 119 -20.85 53.10 42.00
CA SER A 119 -19.75 53.03 41.03
C SER A 119 -19.76 51.65 40.34
N GLU A 120 -20.28 51.58 39.12
CA GLU A 120 -20.07 50.44 38.24
C GLU A 120 -18.62 50.48 37.76
N LEU A 121 -17.73 49.72 38.41
CA LEU A 121 -16.53 49.22 37.74
C LEU A 121 -16.91 47.93 37.01
N ALA A 122 -17.29 48.07 35.74
CA ALA A 122 -17.37 46.95 34.82
C ALA A 122 -15.98 46.27 34.73
N VAL A 123 -15.81 45.13 35.42
CA VAL A 123 -14.70 44.23 35.16
C VAL A 123 -14.95 43.60 33.80
N ALA A 124 -14.41 44.22 32.76
CA ALA A 124 -14.40 43.69 31.41
C ALA A 124 -13.80 42.27 31.42
N PRO A 125 -14.35 41.30 30.66
CA PRO A 125 -13.70 40.01 30.51
C PRO A 125 -12.30 40.25 29.97
N LYS A 126 -11.27 39.84 30.73
CA LYS A 126 -9.86 39.97 30.32
C LYS A 126 -9.73 39.36 28.92
N LYS A 127 -9.60 40.23 27.90
CA LYS A 127 -9.34 39.80 26.53
C LYS A 127 -8.07 38.95 26.56
N ALA A 128 -8.18 37.67 26.21
CA ALA A 128 -7.02 36.80 26.09
C ALA A 128 -5.93 37.53 25.28
N HIS A 129 -4.76 37.70 25.90
CA HIS A 129 -3.66 38.50 25.36
C HIS A 129 -3.35 38.08 23.91
N PRO A 130 -3.06 39.02 22.99
CA PRO A 130 -2.77 38.72 21.58
C PRO A 130 -1.64 37.68 21.39
N VAL A 131 -0.72 37.59 22.35
CA VAL A 131 0.32 36.56 22.42
C VAL A 131 -0.27 35.14 22.57
N LEU A 132 -1.26 34.94 23.44
CA LEU A 132 -1.93 33.63 23.61
C LEU A 132 -2.70 33.19 22.36
N LYS A 133 -3.30 34.14 21.61
CA LYS A 133 -3.95 33.84 20.32
C LYS A 133 -2.94 33.47 19.24
N GLY A 134 -1.77 34.11 19.22
CA GLY A 134 -0.67 33.77 18.32
C GLY A 134 -0.08 32.39 18.59
N VAL A 135 0.12 32.04 19.87
CA VAL A 135 0.60 30.72 20.31
C VAL A 135 -0.41 29.61 19.97
N ALA A 136 -1.71 29.82 20.23
CA ALA A 136 -2.75 28.85 19.88
C ALA A 136 -2.89 28.66 18.36
N LEU A 137 -2.74 29.73 17.57
CA LEU A 137 -2.77 29.66 16.11
C LEU A 137 -1.54 28.93 15.55
N ALA A 138 -0.34 29.21 16.08
CA ALA A 138 0.88 28.51 15.71
C ALA A 138 0.80 27.02 16.07
N ALA A 139 0.33 26.69 17.28
CA ALA A 139 0.10 25.32 17.72
C ALA A 139 -0.91 24.58 16.81
N GLY A 140 -2.01 25.23 16.42
CA GLY A 140 -2.99 24.66 15.50
C GLY A 140 -2.46 24.45 14.08
N VAL A 141 -1.60 25.34 13.58
CA VAL A 141 -0.92 25.16 12.28
C VAL A 141 0.07 24.01 12.34
N THR A 142 0.91 23.94 13.38
CA THR A 142 1.87 22.84 13.57
C THR A 142 1.15 21.49 13.70
N ALA A 143 0.11 21.40 14.52
CA ALA A 143 -0.70 20.19 14.65
C ALA A 143 -1.34 19.77 13.32
N GLY A 144 -1.84 20.72 12.54
CA GLY A 144 -2.40 20.46 11.20
C GLY A 144 -1.36 19.95 10.20
N VAL A 145 -0.13 20.50 10.21
CA VAL A 145 0.98 20.05 9.37
C VAL A 145 1.40 18.63 9.75
N VAL A 146 1.55 18.34 11.05
CA VAL A 146 1.91 17.01 11.54
C VAL A 146 0.85 15.98 11.17
N ALA A 147 -0.43 16.28 11.40
CA ALA A 147 -1.53 15.40 11.03
C ALA A 147 -1.59 15.15 9.51
N GLY A 148 -1.36 16.19 8.70
CA GLY A 148 -1.28 16.08 7.25
C GLY A 148 -0.12 15.21 6.78
N ALA A 149 1.07 15.37 7.38
CA ALA A 149 2.24 14.54 7.09
C ALA A 149 2.00 13.07 7.48
N ALA A 150 1.42 12.82 8.66
CA ALA A 150 1.08 11.47 9.09
C ALA A 150 0.06 10.79 8.15
N ALA A 151 -0.98 11.52 7.74
CA ALA A 151 -1.97 11.01 6.79
C ALA A 151 -1.35 10.74 5.40
N PHE A 152 -0.45 11.62 4.95
CA PHE A 152 0.29 11.39 3.70
C PHE A 152 1.19 10.15 3.81
N THR A 153 1.96 10.00 4.87
CA THR A 153 2.82 8.84 5.09
C THR A 153 2.00 7.55 5.13
N ALA A 154 0.91 7.51 5.91
CA ALA A 154 0.00 6.37 5.92
C ALA A 154 -0.54 6.06 4.51
N PHE A 155 -0.96 7.08 3.76
CA PHE A 155 -1.35 6.87 2.36
C PHE A 155 -0.21 6.39 1.47
N ALA A 156 1.01 6.89 1.67
CA ALA A 156 2.18 6.58 0.86
C ALA A 156 2.61 5.12 1.00
N ILE A 157 2.51 4.57 2.21
CA ILE A 157 2.97 3.23 2.54
C ILE A 157 1.86 2.16 2.51
N ALA A 158 0.58 2.56 2.45
CA ALA A 158 -0.52 1.62 2.66
C ALA A 158 -0.48 0.42 1.69
N PRO A 159 -0.65 -0.81 2.19
CA PRO A 159 -0.81 -1.99 1.36
C PRO A 159 -2.18 -2.06 0.68
N ARG A 160 -2.44 -3.14 -0.04
CA ARG A 160 -3.80 -3.48 -0.50
C ARG A 160 -4.67 -3.73 0.73
N PHE A 161 -5.88 -3.18 0.72
CA PHE A 161 -6.85 -3.48 1.76
C PHE A 161 -7.24 -4.96 1.71
N SER A 162 -7.09 -5.64 2.85
CA SER A 162 -7.12 -7.11 2.99
C SER A 162 -8.51 -7.76 2.81
N GLY A 163 -9.51 -7.05 2.28
CA GLY A 163 -10.88 -7.54 2.17
C GLY A 163 -11.09 -8.74 1.24
N ASN A 164 -10.14 -9.03 0.35
CA ASN A 164 -10.26 -10.13 -0.62
C ASN A 164 -9.95 -11.49 0.05
N LYS A 165 -10.98 -12.35 0.15
CA LYS A 165 -10.84 -13.70 0.74
C LYS A 165 -9.92 -14.62 -0.07
N ALA A 166 -9.96 -14.55 -1.40
CA ALA A 166 -9.14 -15.42 -2.26
C ALA A 166 -7.65 -15.10 -2.12
N LEU A 167 -7.28 -13.81 -2.15
CA LEU A 167 -5.88 -13.40 -1.94
C LEU A 167 -5.35 -13.78 -0.56
N ARG A 168 -6.19 -13.71 0.48
CA ARG A 168 -5.81 -14.19 1.83
C ARG A 168 -5.57 -15.70 1.84
N ALA A 169 -6.43 -16.48 1.19
CA ALA A 169 -6.23 -17.92 1.09
C ALA A 169 -4.95 -18.26 0.31
N HIS A 170 -4.69 -17.56 -0.80
CA HIS A 170 -3.43 -17.71 -1.55
C HIS A 170 -2.22 -17.39 -0.66
N TRP A 171 -2.26 -16.31 0.11
CA TRP A 171 -1.18 -15.97 1.04
C TRP A 171 -1.00 -17.03 2.14
N ASP A 172 -2.11 -17.51 2.72
CA ASP A 172 -2.06 -18.51 3.78
C ASP A 172 -1.43 -19.83 3.32
N GLU A 173 -1.56 -20.16 2.05
CA GLU A 173 -0.86 -21.28 1.42
C GLU A 173 0.60 -20.94 1.12
N PHE A 174 0.85 -19.74 0.56
CA PHE A 174 2.16 -19.26 0.15
C PHE A 174 3.15 -19.20 1.31
N LYS A 175 2.75 -18.63 2.45
CA LYS A 175 3.62 -18.41 3.61
C LYS A 175 4.20 -19.67 4.26
N LYS A 176 3.70 -20.86 3.90
CA LYS A 176 4.13 -22.15 4.48
C LYS A 176 5.43 -22.68 3.87
N TYR A 177 5.85 -22.09 2.75
CA TYR A 177 7.02 -22.53 2.01
C TYR A 177 8.24 -21.68 2.34
N ARG A 178 9.40 -22.30 2.15
CA ARG A 178 10.70 -21.62 2.08
C ARG A 178 11.07 -21.49 0.62
N TYR A 179 11.75 -20.40 0.28
CA TYR A 179 12.07 -20.06 -1.10
C TYR A 179 13.57 -20.06 -1.29
N ALA A 180 14.08 -20.91 -2.18
CA ALA A 180 15.48 -20.87 -2.58
C ALA A 180 15.70 -19.67 -3.50
N HIS A 181 16.58 -18.75 -3.11
CA HIS A 181 16.91 -17.53 -3.86
C HIS A 181 17.59 -17.91 -5.17
N ARG A 182 17.00 -17.56 -6.32
CA ARG A 182 17.51 -17.94 -7.66
C ARG A 182 17.62 -19.46 -7.86
N GLY A 183 16.72 -20.22 -7.24
CA GLY A 183 16.78 -21.68 -7.15
C GLY A 183 17.77 -22.18 -6.10
N LEU A 184 17.81 -23.50 -5.84
CA LEU A 184 18.73 -24.10 -4.87
C LEU A 184 20.12 -24.28 -5.51
N HIS A 185 20.79 -23.16 -5.74
CA HIS A 185 22.11 -23.10 -6.39
C HIS A 185 23.25 -23.48 -5.44
N ASP A 186 24.28 -24.08 -6.03
CA ASP A 186 25.54 -24.41 -5.35
C ASP A 186 26.66 -24.47 -6.39
N ILE A 187 27.38 -23.35 -6.52
CA ILE A 187 28.46 -23.26 -7.49
C ILE A 187 29.60 -24.26 -7.23
N LYS A 188 29.78 -24.73 -5.98
CA LYS A 188 30.79 -25.75 -5.66
C LYS A 188 30.46 -27.10 -6.28
N GLN A 189 29.18 -27.34 -6.55
CA GLN A 189 28.68 -28.52 -7.26
C GLN A 189 28.44 -28.25 -8.76
N GLY A 190 28.83 -27.07 -9.26
CA GLY A 190 28.60 -26.69 -10.65
C GLY A 190 27.14 -26.38 -10.97
N ILE A 191 26.36 -25.94 -9.98
CA ILE A 191 24.95 -25.52 -10.14
C ILE A 191 24.88 -24.00 -10.01
N PRO A 192 24.85 -23.23 -11.12
CA PRO A 192 24.76 -21.77 -11.09
C PRO A 192 23.39 -21.27 -10.61
N GLU A 193 23.36 -20.05 -10.08
CA GLU A 193 22.13 -19.31 -9.80
C GLU A 193 21.25 -19.17 -11.07
N ASN A 194 19.93 -19.17 -10.90
CA ASN A 194 18.94 -19.04 -11.97
C ASN A 194 19.07 -20.07 -13.11
N SER A 195 19.68 -21.23 -12.84
CA SER A 195 19.80 -22.33 -13.80
C SER A 195 18.68 -23.36 -13.64
N LEU A 196 18.33 -24.09 -14.72
CA LEU A 196 17.37 -25.21 -14.63
C LEU A 196 17.78 -26.26 -13.60
N ALA A 197 19.09 -26.47 -13.40
CA ALA A 197 19.60 -27.38 -12.38
C ALA A 197 19.26 -26.88 -10.96
N ALA A 198 19.45 -25.58 -10.67
CA ALA A 198 19.10 -24.99 -9.38
C ALA A 198 17.60 -25.09 -9.09
N PHE A 199 16.75 -24.88 -10.11
CA PHE A 199 15.31 -24.98 -9.95
C PHE A 199 14.82 -26.41 -9.73
N ARG A 200 15.33 -27.39 -10.48
CA ARG A 200 15.03 -28.81 -10.24
C ARG A 200 15.47 -29.25 -8.86
N HIS A 201 16.66 -28.83 -8.44
CA HIS A 201 17.20 -29.14 -7.12
C HIS A 201 16.31 -28.57 -6.00
N ALA A 202 15.74 -27.37 -6.16
CA ALA A 202 14.77 -26.82 -5.22
C ALA A 202 13.47 -27.65 -5.15
N VAL A 203 12.93 -28.05 -6.30
CA VAL A 203 11.72 -28.89 -6.40
C VAL A 203 11.93 -30.24 -5.73
N GLU A 204 13.07 -30.89 -5.97
CA GLU A 204 13.44 -32.17 -5.34
C GLU A 204 13.46 -32.10 -3.80
N HIS A 205 13.75 -30.93 -3.25
CA HIS A 205 13.76 -30.68 -1.80
C HIS A 205 12.43 -30.09 -1.27
N GLY A 206 11.41 -29.93 -2.12
CA GLY A 206 10.11 -29.37 -1.76
C GLY A 206 10.13 -27.87 -1.45
N PHE A 207 11.15 -27.14 -1.90
CA PHE A 207 11.23 -25.70 -1.74
C PHE A 207 10.58 -24.97 -2.90
N GLY A 208 10.00 -23.81 -2.60
CA GLY A 208 9.71 -22.82 -3.63
C GLY A 208 11.01 -22.21 -4.12
N SER A 209 10.94 -21.40 -5.17
CA SER A 209 12.07 -20.58 -5.60
C SER A 209 11.67 -19.13 -5.76
N GLU A 210 12.58 -18.24 -5.40
CA GLU A 210 12.61 -16.88 -5.92
C GLU A 210 13.44 -16.90 -7.23
N LEU A 211 13.07 -16.08 -8.20
CA LEU A 211 13.76 -15.97 -9.49
C LEU A 211 13.57 -14.60 -10.13
N ASP A 212 14.54 -14.21 -10.95
CA ASP A 212 14.60 -12.91 -11.60
C ASP A 212 14.25 -13.00 -13.09
N VAL A 213 13.29 -12.21 -13.58
CA VAL A 213 12.91 -12.19 -15.01
C VAL A 213 13.24 -10.89 -15.71
N HIS A 214 13.85 -11.02 -16.90
CA HIS A 214 14.12 -9.93 -17.83
C HIS A 214 13.47 -10.17 -19.19
N LEU A 215 13.30 -9.09 -19.96
CA LEU A 215 12.75 -9.13 -21.32
C LEU A 215 13.87 -8.93 -22.34
N THR A 216 14.02 -9.84 -23.30
CA THR A 216 15.00 -9.73 -24.38
C THR A 216 14.56 -8.73 -25.45
N ALA A 217 15.48 -8.36 -26.35
CA ALA A 217 15.20 -7.44 -27.46
C ALA A 217 14.10 -7.95 -28.42
N ASP A 218 13.98 -9.28 -28.56
CA ASP A 218 12.97 -9.98 -29.35
C ASP A 218 11.72 -10.40 -28.52
N GLY A 219 11.57 -9.84 -27.32
CA GLY A 219 10.35 -9.93 -26.51
C GLY A 219 10.14 -11.28 -25.80
N GLN A 220 11.20 -12.08 -25.65
CA GLN A 220 11.20 -13.31 -24.86
C GLN A 220 11.51 -12.99 -23.39
N VAL A 221 11.02 -13.82 -22.47
CA VAL A 221 11.33 -13.67 -21.04
C VAL A 221 12.38 -14.70 -20.63
N VAL A 222 13.49 -14.22 -20.10
CA VAL A 222 14.63 -15.04 -19.63
C VAL A 222 14.83 -14.88 -18.14
N VAL A 223 15.48 -15.86 -17.51
CA VAL A 223 15.69 -15.91 -16.07
C VAL A 223 17.17 -15.71 -15.75
N ILE A 224 17.50 -14.58 -15.15
CA ILE A 224 18.86 -14.16 -14.77
C ILE A 224 18.77 -12.93 -13.87
N HIS A 225 19.68 -12.76 -12.90
CA HIS A 225 19.56 -11.66 -11.93
C HIS A 225 19.96 -10.28 -12.48
N ASP A 226 21.11 -10.21 -13.16
CA ASP A 226 21.64 -8.94 -13.65
C ASP A 226 21.22 -8.70 -15.09
N SER A 227 20.83 -7.46 -15.41
CA SER A 227 20.73 -7.04 -16.82
C SER A 227 22.07 -7.17 -17.55
N HIS A 228 23.20 -6.89 -16.88
CA HIS A 228 24.52 -6.95 -17.49
C HIS A 228 25.17 -8.33 -17.34
N LEU A 229 25.57 -8.95 -18.44
CA LEU A 229 26.02 -10.35 -18.47
C LEU A 229 27.46 -10.59 -17.99
N GLN A 230 28.19 -9.53 -17.64
CA GLN A 230 29.61 -9.63 -17.27
C GLN A 230 29.87 -10.58 -16.09
N ARG A 231 29.07 -10.52 -15.03
CA ARG A 231 29.30 -11.32 -13.82
C ARG A 231 29.10 -12.81 -14.05
N LEU A 232 28.01 -13.18 -14.72
CA LEU A 232 27.60 -14.57 -14.86
C LEU A 232 28.10 -15.22 -16.14
N CYS A 233 28.25 -14.46 -17.23
CA CYS A 233 28.64 -15.00 -18.53
C CYS A 233 30.02 -14.53 -18.99
N GLY A 234 30.62 -13.53 -18.33
CA GLY A 234 31.87 -12.92 -18.80
C GLY A 234 31.71 -12.13 -20.10
N VAL A 235 30.48 -11.73 -20.45
CA VAL A 235 30.14 -11.05 -21.71
C VAL A 235 29.69 -9.63 -21.43
N ASP A 236 30.20 -8.69 -22.22
CA ASP A 236 29.83 -7.28 -22.22
C ASP A 236 28.56 -7.06 -23.08
N CYS A 237 27.42 -7.62 -22.66
CA CYS A 237 26.08 -7.36 -23.22
C CYS A 237 25.09 -7.10 -22.10
N VAL A 238 24.04 -6.36 -22.42
CA VAL A 238 22.83 -6.19 -21.62
C VAL A 238 21.73 -7.10 -22.17
N VAL A 239 21.05 -7.86 -21.30
CA VAL A 239 20.00 -8.82 -21.67
C VAL A 239 18.95 -8.18 -22.58
N GLU A 240 18.53 -6.97 -22.27
CA GLU A 240 17.50 -6.23 -22.99
C GLU A 240 17.91 -5.79 -24.42
N ASP A 241 19.20 -5.82 -24.73
CA ASP A 241 19.75 -5.52 -26.06
C ASP A 241 20.09 -6.80 -26.87
N CYS A 242 20.00 -7.97 -26.23
CA CYS A 242 20.33 -9.27 -26.80
C CYS A 242 19.03 -10.04 -27.18
N THR A 243 19.03 -10.84 -28.26
CA THR A 243 17.92 -11.76 -28.61
C THR A 243 18.04 -13.08 -27.85
N LEU A 244 16.95 -13.86 -27.75
CA LEU A 244 17.01 -15.18 -27.10
C LEU A 244 18.02 -16.12 -27.79
N GLU A 245 18.10 -16.07 -29.12
CA GLU A 245 19.07 -16.87 -29.88
C GLU A 245 20.51 -16.55 -29.50
N GLN A 246 20.84 -15.26 -29.34
CA GLN A 246 22.16 -14.83 -28.88
C GLN A 246 22.42 -15.30 -27.44
N LEU A 247 21.46 -15.10 -26.54
CA LEU A 247 21.60 -15.47 -25.12
C LEU A 247 21.82 -16.97 -24.92
N ARG A 248 21.23 -17.83 -25.76
CA ARG A 248 21.42 -19.29 -25.72
C ARG A 248 22.86 -19.73 -26.00
N THR A 249 23.68 -18.88 -26.59
CA THR A 249 25.11 -19.16 -26.83
C THR A 249 25.97 -18.98 -25.59
N TYR A 250 25.48 -18.23 -24.58
CA TYR A 250 26.22 -17.93 -23.37
C TYR A 250 26.09 -19.03 -22.31
N ARG A 251 27.08 -19.09 -21.42
CA ARG A 251 27.18 -20.08 -20.36
C ARG A 251 27.34 -19.40 -19.01
N LEU A 252 26.65 -19.94 -18.01
CA LEU A 252 26.65 -19.42 -16.65
C LEU A 252 27.86 -19.95 -15.89
N LEU A 253 28.67 -19.04 -15.35
CA LEU A 253 29.80 -19.29 -14.44
C LEU A 253 30.75 -20.40 -14.94
N ASN A 254 31.04 -20.41 -16.25
CA ASN A 254 31.88 -21.41 -16.92
C ASN A 254 31.39 -22.87 -16.76
N THR A 255 30.09 -23.08 -16.60
CA THR A 255 29.44 -24.40 -16.61
C THR A 255 28.80 -24.69 -17.97
N GLU A 256 28.18 -25.86 -18.13
CA GLU A 256 27.37 -26.19 -19.32
C GLU A 256 25.97 -25.55 -19.29
N ALA A 257 25.56 -24.96 -18.16
CA ALA A 257 24.25 -24.33 -18.03
C ALA A 257 24.19 -23.02 -18.85
N GLY A 258 23.14 -22.88 -19.65
CA GLY A 258 22.80 -21.62 -20.31
C GLY A 258 21.78 -20.80 -19.52
N ILE A 259 21.49 -19.60 -19.99
CA ILE A 259 20.40 -18.74 -19.49
C ILE A 259 19.06 -19.36 -19.90
N PRO A 260 18.21 -19.81 -18.97
CA PRO A 260 16.93 -20.40 -19.34
C PRO A 260 15.88 -19.33 -19.65
N THR A 261 14.90 -19.70 -20.47
CA THR A 261 13.65 -18.95 -20.59
C THR A 261 12.78 -19.16 -19.35
N PHE A 262 11.90 -18.20 -19.08
CA PHE A 262 10.97 -18.32 -17.98
C PHE A 262 10.03 -19.53 -18.13
N ALA A 263 9.58 -19.83 -19.35
CA ALA A 263 8.76 -21.02 -19.62
C ALA A 263 9.49 -22.35 -19.33
N GLU A 264 10.79 -22.44 -19.65
CA GLU A 264 11.60 -23.62 -19.30
C GLU A 264 11.72 -23.80 -17.78
N VAL A 265 11.83 -22.69 -17.03
CA VAL A 265 11.82 -22.72 -15.55
C VAL A 265 10.46 -23.15 -15.00
N LEU A 266 9.36 -22.57 -15.51
CA LEU A 266 8.00 -22.93 -15.06
C LEU A 266 7.69 -24.41 -15.31
N SER A 267 8.23 -25.01 -16.37
CA SER A 267 8.07 -26.43 -16.66
C SER A 267 8.65 -27.34 -15.57
N CYS A 268 9.54 -26.84 -14.70
CA CYS A 268 10.05 -27.59 -13.54
C CYS A 268 9.05 -27.60 -12.37
N TYR A 269 8.09 -26.67 -12.35
CA TYR A 269 7.07 -26.48 -11.30
C TYR A 269 5.65 -26.79 -11.79
N ASP A 270 5.47 -27.10 -13.07
CA ASP A 270 4.15 -27.39 -13.63
C ASP A 270 3.53 -28.61 -12.95
N TRP A 271 2.35 -28.40 -12.38
CA TRP A 271 1.60 -29.49 -11.79
C TRP A 271 0.82 -30.24 -12.86
N ASN A 272 1.03 -31.56 -12.92
CA ASN A 272 0.34 -32.46 -13.85
C ASN A 272 -1.05 -32.93 -13.37
N GLY A 273 -1.44 -32.60 -12.13
CA GLY A 273 -2.71 -33.02 -11.54
C GLY A 273 -2.65 -34.36 -10.78
N GLU A 274 -1.54 -35.07 -10.82
CA GLU A 274 -1.39 -36.43 -10.29
C GLU A 274 -0.44 -36.50 -9.09
N ASP A 275 0.65 -35.72 -9.11
CA ASP A 275 1.67 -35.70 -8.06
C ASP A 275 1.39 -34.67 -6.96
N GLU A 276 2.27 -34.59 -5.95
CA GLU A 276 2.23 -33.51 -4.95
C GLU A 276 2.35 -32.15 -5.64
N LEU A 277 1.50 -31.19 -5.23
CA LEU A 277 1.49 -29.84 -5.79
C LEU A 277 2.83 -29.15 -5.52
N PRO A 278 3.61 -28.79 -6.56
CA PRO A 278 4.91 -28.16 -6.37
C PRO A 278 4.81 -26.86 -5.57
N ALA A 279 5.85 -26.56 -4.81
CA ALA A 279 5.95 -25.33 -4.04
C ALA A 279 5.83 -24.07 -4.94
N PRO A 280 5.31 -22.96 -4.43
CA PRO A 280 5.05 -21.76 -5.23
C PRO A 280 6.34 -21.01 -5.56
N LEU A 281 6.24 -20.11 -6.54
CA LEU A 281 7.33 -19.24 -6.99
C LEU A 281 7.16 -17.81 -6.48
N ILE A 282 8.27 -17.12 -6.25
CA ILE A 282 8.35 -15.66 -6.16
C ILE A 282 9.06 -15.18 -7.43
N VAL A 283 8.37 -14.40 -8.26
CA VAL A 283 8.91 -13.93 -9.54
C VAL A 283 9.25 -12.45 -9.40
N GLU A 284 10.53 -12.11 -9.33
CA GLU A 284 10.99 -10.73 -9.37
C GLU A 284 11.02 -10.22 -10.81
N VAL A 285 10.17 -9.24 -11.10
CA VAL A 285 10.19 -8.52 -12.38
C VAL A 285 11.29 -7.46 -12.35
N LYS A 286 12.36 -7.70 -13.11
CA LYS A 286 13.44 -6.75 -13.33
C LYS A 286 13.08 -5.81 -14.48
N THR A 287 13.30 -4.52 -14.27
CA THR A 287 12.94 -3.48 -15.24
C THR A 287 14.18 -2.77 -15.75
N TYR A 288 14.18 -2.47 -17.04
CA TYR A 288 15.28 -1.77 -17.72
C TYR A 288 14.73 -0.85 -18.80
N GLY A 289 15.31 0.33 -18.96
CA GLY A 289 14.89 1.27 -20.01
C GLY A 289 13.41 1.68 -19.98
N GLY A 290 12.73 1.58 -18.84
CA GLY A 290 11.30 1.88 -18.70
C GLY A 290 10.36 0.80 -19.24
N ASN A 291 10.85 -0.42 -19.46
CA ASN A 291 10.09 -1.55 -19.99
C ASN A 291 9.11 -2.21 -19.00
N ALA A 292 8.91 -1.65 -17.79
CA ALA A 292 8.17 -2.27 -16.69
C ALA A 292 6.82 -2.88 -17.10
N ALA A 293 6.04 -2.19 -17.92
CA ALA A 293 4.77 -2.71 -18.42
C ALA A 293 4.94 -3.90 -19.38
N ALA A 294 5.90 -3.83 -20.30
CA ALA A 294 6.14 -4.85 -21.31
C ALA A 294 6.64 -6.16 -20.69
N VAL A 295 7.64 -6.10 -19.80
CA VAL A 295 8.13 -7.29 -19.10
C VAL A 295 7.05 -7.90 -18.23
N THR A 296 6.31 -7.09 -17.45
CA THR A 296 5.24 -7.60 -16.58
C THR A 296 4.14 -8.27 -17.39
N GLU A 297 3.73 -7.67 -18.52
CA GLU A 297 2.71 -8.26 -19.39
C GLU A 297 3.15 -9.63 -19.95
N GLN A 298 4.40 -9.74 -20.41
CA GLN A 298 4.90 -11.01 -20.96
C GLN A 298 5.04 -12.09 -19.89
N VAL A 299 5.56 -11.74 -18.71
CA VAL A 299 5.63 -12.64 -17.55
C VAL A 299 4.24 -13.20 -17.23
N MET A 300 3.23 -12.34 -17.19
CA MET A 300 1.87 -12.77 -16.90
C MET A 300 1.25 -13.63 -18.01
N LYS A 301 1.51 -13.34 -19.29
CA LYS A 301 1.08 -14.19 -20.42
C LYS A 301 1.69 -15.58 -20.37
N ILE A 302 2.93 -15.70 -19.89
CA ILE A 302 3.60 -16.99 -19.71
C ILE A 302 2.97 -17.71 -18.53
N LEU A 303 2.82 -17.05 -17.36
CA LEU A 303 2.18 -17.65 -16.19
C LEU A 303 0.76 -18.19 -16.48
N ASP A 304 -0.03 -17.50 -17.30
CA ASP A 304 -1.39 -17.94 -17.68
C ASP A 304 -1.43 -19.29 -18.44
N ARG A 305 -0.29 -19.75 -18.96
CA ARG A 305 -0.16 -21.00 -19.72
C ARG A 305 0.41 -22.16 -18.91
N HIS A 306 0.79 -21.90 -17.67
CA HIS A 306 1.45 -22.86 -16.79
C HIS A 306 0.60 -23.11 -15.54
N SER A 307 0.59 -24.36 -15.07
CA SER A 307 -0.17 -24.77 -13.88
C SER A 307 0.71 -24.61 -12.64
N VAL A 308 1.12 -23.37 -12.40
CA VAL A 308 2.04 -23.00 -11.31
C VAL A 308 1.38 -22.00 -10.36
N ARG A 309 1.80 -22.02 -9.10
CA ARG A 309 1.44 -20.99 -8.12
C ARG A 309 2.58 -19.98 -8.06
N ALA A 310 2.27 -18.70 -8.22
CA ALA A 310 3.27 -17.64 -8.19
C ALA A 310 2.76 -16.37 -7.50
N ALA A 311 3.67 -15.70 -6.80
CA ALA A 311 3.55 -14.29 -6.47
C ALA A 311 4.56 -13.50 -7.30
N VAL A 312 4.28 -12.22 -7.54
CA VAL A 312 5.17 -11.35 -8.33
C VAL A 312 5.66 -10.20 -7.48
N GLU A 313 6.95 -9.93 -7.50
CA GLU A 313 7.54 -8.78 -6.81
C GLU A 313 8.44 -7.96 -7.73
N SER A 314 8.85 -6.78 -7.25
CA SER A 314 9.79 -5.93 -7.98
C SER A 314 10.25 -4.79 -7.08
N PHE A 315 11.50 -4.36 -7.26
CA PHE A 315 11.98 -3.08 -6.75
C PHE A 315 11.31 -1.88 -7.43
N ASP A 316 10.89 -2.01 -8.70
CA ASP A 316 10.20 -0.94 -9.44
C ASP A 316 8.69 -0.96 -9.14
N PRO A 317 8.15 0.05 -8.43
CA PRO A 317 6.72 0.11 -8.13
C PRO A 317 5.84 0.19 -9.39
N MET A 318 6.41 0.50 -10.56
CA MET A 318 5.67 0.57 -11.81
C MET A 318 5.25 -0.79 -12.34
N ALA A 319 6.08 -1.83 -12.20
CA ALA A 319 5.70 -3.20 -12.52
C ALA A 319 4.51 -3.65 -11.65
N LEU A 320 4.60 -3.38 -10.35
CA LEU A 320 3.53 -3.70 -9.39
C LEU A 320 2.26 -2.88 -9.61
N ARG A 321 2.39 -1.61 -10.02
CA ARG A 321 1.24 -0.80 -10.44
C ARG A 321 0.57 -1.38 -11.68
N TRP A 322 1.33 -1.94 -12.62
CA TRP A 322 0.76 -2.61 -13.78
C TRP A 322 -0.10 -3.80 -13.34
N LEU A 323 0.41 -4.66 -12.45
CA LEU A 323 -0.36 -5.77 -11.86
C LEU A 323 -1.61 -5.26 -11.14
N ARG A 324 -1.50 -4.18 -10.37
CA ARG A 324 -2.64 -3.55 -9.69
C ARG A 324 -3.80 -3.21 -10.63
N VAL A 325 -3.50 -2.76 -11.83
CA VAL A 325 -4.51 -2.32 -12.80
C VAL A 325 -5.04 -3.51 -13.61
N HIS A 326 -4.16 -4.40 -14.05
CA HIS A 326 -4.50 -5.41 -15.07
C HIS A 326 -4.70 -6.82 -14.51
N ARG A 327 -4.03 -7.16 -13.40
CA ARG A 327 -4.03 -8.49 -12.77
C ARG A 327 -4.27 -8.41 -11.25
N PRO A 328 -5.39 -7.81 -10.80
CA PRO A 328 -5.65 -7.57 -9.38
C PRO A 328 -5.80 -8.84 -8.52
N GLU A 329 -5.94 -10.01 -9.15
CA GLU A 329 -6.01 -11.34 -8.56
C GLU A 329 -4.63 -11.94 -8.21
N VAL A 330 -3.54 -11.36 -8.72
CA VAL A 330 -2.18 -11.80 -8.43
C VAL A 330 -1.70 -11.23 -7.09
N LEU A 331 -1.06 -12.07 -6.29
CA LEU A 331 -0.30 -11.64 -5.11
C LEU A 331 0.91 -10.84 -5.57
N ARG A 332 1.02 -9.59 -5.10
CA ARG A 332 2.14 -8.71 -5.48
C ARG A 332 2.90 -8.13 -4.30
N GLY A 333 4.22 -8.19 -4.38
CA GLY A 333 5.14 -7.79 -3.33
C GLY A 333 5.90 -6.52 -3.67
N GLN A 334 6.00 -5.57 -2.74
CA GLN A 334 7.01 -4.52 -2.85
C GLN A 334 8.34 -5.07 -2.34
N LEU A 335 9.30 -5.24 -3.26
CA LEU A 335 10.67 -5.57 -2.91
C LEU A 335 11.41 -4.29 -2.52
N ALA A 336 12.10 -4.30 -1.37
CA ALA A 336 12.80 -3.13 -0.85
C ALA A 336 13.87 -3.50 0.19
N GLU A 337 14.74 -2.55 0.50
CA GLU A 337 15.70 -2.64 1.59
C GLU A 337 15.93 -1.24 2.19
N ASN A 338 16.84 -1.13 3.16
CA ASN A 338 17.28 0.18 3.61
C ASN A 338 18.31 0.78 2.64
N PHE A 339 17.82 1.43 1.59
CA PHE A 339 18.67 2.10 0.59
C PHE A 339 19.55 3.23 1.15
N LEU A 340 19.30 3.71 2.38
CA LEU A 340 20.15 4.73 3.02
C LEU A 340 21.46 4.16 3.54
N THR A 341 21.53 2.85 3.78
CA THR A 341 22.72 2.14 4.25
C THR A 341 23.32 1.24 3.17
N ASP A 342 22.69 1.18 2.00
CA ASP A 342 23.18 0.43 0.86
C ASP A 342 24.14 1.28 0.00
N ASP A 343 25.36 0.76 -0.14
CA ASP A 343 26.44 1.34 -0.92
C ASP A 343 26.39 0.91 -2.40
N THR A 344 25.59 -0.10 -2.74
CA THR A 344 25.49 -0.65 -4.11
C THR A 344 24.55 0.14 -5.01
N THR A 345 23.55 0.85 -4.44
CA THR A 345 22.67 1.77 -5.16
C THR A 345 23.23 3.20 -5.25
N SER A 346 24.52 3.35 -5.57
CA SER A 346 25.18 4.66 -5.63
C SER A 346 24.55 5.62 -6.66
N ASP A 347 23.91 5.10 -7.70
CA ASP A 347 23.23 5.86 -8.74
C ASP A 347 21.89 6.50 -8.30
N LEU A 348 21.34 6.09 -7.15
CA LEU A 348 20.10 6.65 -6.62
C LEU A 348 20.36 7.91 -5.82
N SER A 349 19.64 8.99 -6.16
CA SER A 349 19.68 10.23 -5.37
C SER A 349 19.14 10.01 -3.95
N ALA A 350 19.66 10.75 -2.97
CA ALA A 350 19.25 10.63 -1.57
C ALA A 350 17.72 10.70 -1.34
N PRO A 351 16.95 11.56 -2.02
CA PRO A 351 15.49 11.55 -1.89
C PRO A 351 14.83 10.25 -2.38
N LYS A 352 15.36 9.62 -3.44
CA LYS A 352 14.86 8.33 -3.92
C LYS A 352 15.18 7.22 -2.94
N LYS A 353 16.41 7.18 -2.41
CA LYS A 353 16.82 6.24 -1.35
C LYS A 353 15.89 6.33 -0.15
N ALA A 354 15.69 7.54 0.38
CA ALA A 354 14.78 7.78 1.51
C ALA A 354 13.33 7.34 1.21
N ALA A 355 12.82 7.63 0.01
CA ALA A 355 11.47 7.23 -0.38
C ALA A 355 11.32 5.70 -0.55
N GLY A 356 12.35 5.03 -1.06
CA GLY A 356 12.42 3.57 -1.16
C GLY A 356 12.46 2.91 0.22
N THR A 357 13.35 3.38 1.10
CA THR A 357 13.47 2.92 2.50
C THR A 357 12.15 3.11 3.25
N ALA A 358 11.42 4.19 2.94
CA ALA A 358 10.14 4.50 3.55
C ALA A 358 8.93 3.87 2.84
N LEU A 359 9.14 3.02 1.81
CA LEU A 359 8.08 2.33 1.07
C LEU A 359 7.05 3.26 0.39
N PHE A 360 7.43 4.48 0.02
CA PHE A 360 6.49 5.45 -0.57
C PHE A 360 5.93 5.03 -1.95
N GLY A 361 6.60 4.08 -2.61
CA GLY A 361 6.13 3.41 -3.82
C GLY A 361 4.80 2.68 -3.63
N ASN A 362 4.46 2.28 -2.40
CA ASN A 362 3.23 1.53 -2.07
C ASN A 362 1.95 2.29 -2.43
N SER A 363 1.99 3.62 -2.52
CA SER A 363 0.86 4.43 -3.01
C SER A 363 0.43 4.05 -4.43
N LEU A 364 1.40 3.66 -5.26
CA LEU A 364 1.21 3.22 -6.63
C LEU A 364 0.86 1.73 -6.68
N SER A 365 1.66 0.90 -6.02
CA SER A 365 1.58 -0.56 -6.12
C SER A 365 0.49 -1.20 -5.25
N ARG A 366 0.22 -0.66 -4.06
CA ARG A 366 -0.67 -1.26 -3.04
C ARG A 366 -0.39 -2.77 -2.91
N PRO A 367 0.79 -3.13 -2.38
CA PRO A 367 1.23 -4.53 -2.34
C PRO A 367 0.43 -5.34 -1.32
N ASP A 368 0.43 -6.66 -1.47
CA ASP A 368 -0.10 -7.61 -0.48
C ASP A 368 0.96 -7.98 0.56
N PHE A 369 2.23 -8.00 0.15
CA PHE A 369 3.37 -8.27 1.03
C PHE A 369 4.52 -7.30 0.75
N ILE A 370 5.41 -7.15 1.72
CA ILE A 370 6.68 -6.44 1.59
C ILE A 370 7.77 -7.51 1.65
N ALA A 371 8.54 -7.66 0.58
CA ALA A 371 9.76 -8.46 0.58
C ALA A 371 10.91 -7.53 0.96
N TYR A 372 11.46 -7.74 2.15
CA TYR A 372 12.40 -6.78 2.73
C TYR A 372 13.70 -7.45 3.19
N ARG A 373 14.81 -6.73 3.02
CA ARG A 373 16.11 -7.22 3.48
C ARG A 373 16.09 -7.61 4.96
N PHE A 374 16.55 -8.81 5.30
CA PHE A 374 16.40 -9.43 6.62
C PHE A 374 17.07 -8.58 7.69
N GLU A 375 18.30 -8.11 7.47
CA GLU A 375 19.02 -7.28 8.44
C GLU A 375 18.30 -5.95 8.71
N ASP A 376 17.60 -5.42 7.70
CA ASP A 376 16.94 -4.11 7.77
C ASP A 376 15.46 -4.20 8.17
N ARG A 377 14.89 -5.41 8.30
CA ARG A 377 13.43 -5.65 8.42
C ARG A 377 12.77 -4.95 9.61
N LYS A 378 13.54 -4.53 10.61
CA LYS A 378 13.06 -3.76 11.77
C LYS A 378 12.82 -2.27 11.47
N ASN A 379 12.93 -1.87 10.20
CA ASN A 379 12.57 -0.54 9.73
C ASN A 379 11.14 -0.15 10.17
N PRO A 380 10.94 1.04 10.79
CA PRO A 380 9.61 1.49 11.25
C PRO A 380 8.53 1.54 10.17
N PHE A 381 8.90 1.80 8.90
CA PHE A 381 7.95 1.82 7.79
C PHE A 381 7.47 0.41 7.42
N VAL A 382 8.35 -0.60 7.56
CA VAL A 382 8.01 -2.01 7.39
C VAL A 382 7.09 -2.45 8.53
N ASP A 383 7.41 -2.13 9.79
CA ASP A 383 6.53 -2.41 10.94
C ASP A 383 5.14 -1.80 10.75
N LEU A 384 5.09 -0.53 10.32
CA LEU A 384 3.83 0.16 10.08
C LEU A 384 3.03 -0.51 8.95
N ALA A 385 3.67 -0.83 7.81
CA ALA A 385 3.01 -1.48 6.68
C ALA A 385 2.50 -2.89 7.04
N CYS A 386 3.34 -3.72 7.66
CA CYS A 386 3.04 -5.12 7.92
C CYS A 386 2.19 -5.30 9.18
N ASN A 387 2.66 -4.80 10.33
CA ASN A 387 2.05 -5.09 11.63
C ASN A 387 0.85 -4.20 11.97
N LYS A 388 0.72 -3.02 11.34
CA LYS A 388 -0.39 -2.09 11.62
C LYS A 388 -1.38 -1.93 10.47
N MET A 389 -0.93 -2.12 9.22
CA MET A 389 -1.74 -1.86 8.04
C MET A 389 -2.14 -3.11 7.25
N GLY A 390 -1.59 -4.28 7.61
CA GLY A 390 -2.05 -5.58 7.12
C GLY A 390 -1.36 -6.07 5.84
N ALA A 391 -0.19 -5.53 5.50
CA ALA A 391 0.71 -6.20 4.55
C ALA A 391 1.30 -7.44 5.22
N HIS A 392 1.71 -8.42 4.43
CA HIS A 392 2.54 -9.51 4.93
C HIS A 392 4.04 -9.19 4.78
N LEU A 393 4.89 -9.91 5.50
CA LEU A 393 6.34 -9.77 5.41
C LEU A 393 6.94 -11.03 4.77
N VAL A 394 7.86 -10.83 3.83
CA VAL A 394 8.80 -11.83 3.31
C VAL A 394 10.20 -11.27 3.55
N THR A 395 11.19 -12.09 3.87
CA THR A 395 12.56 -11.59 4.11
C THR A 395 13.60 -12.25 3.23
N TRP A 396 14.56 -11.46 2.76
CA TRP A 396 15.69 -11.87 1.90
C TRP A 396 16.96 -11.12 2.31
N THR A 397 18.17 -11.43 1.88
CA THR A 397 18.62 -12.77 1.50
C THR A 397 19.13 -13.43 2.76
N ILE A 398 18.51 -14.54 3.16
CA ILE A 398 18.89 -15.27 4.37
C ILE A 398 20.01 -16.26 4.05
N THR A 399 21.13 -16.17 4.76
CA THR A 399 22.32 -17.01 4.49
C THR A 399 22.67 -17.96 5.65
N SER A 400 21.83 -17.99 6.69
CA SER A 400 22.00 -18.90 7.83
C SER A 400 20.67 -19.53 8.26
N GLU A 401 20.72 -20.76 8.77
CA GLU A 401 19.54 -21.45 9.29
C GLU A 401 18.96 -20.74 10.53
N ALA A 402 19.82 -20.15 11.36
CA ALA A 402 19.38 -19.39 12.53
C ALA A 402 18.54 -18.17 12.14
N ASP A 403 18.96 -17.44 11.10
CA ASP A 403 18.22 -16.28 10.60
C ASP A 403 16.92 -16.68 9.90
N LEU A 404 16.92 -17.82 9.21
CA LEU A 404 15.72 -18.39 8.61
C LEU A 404 14.68 -18.72 9.69
N ILE A 405 15.10 -19.39 10.75
CA ILE A 405 14.24 -19.68 11.92
C ILE A 405 13.75 -18.38 12.55
N ALA A 406 14.62 -17.38 12.74
CA ALA A 406 14.25 -16.10 13.32
C ALA A 406 13.19 -15.37 12.46
N SER A 407 13.30 -15.43 11.13
CA SER A 407 12.29 -14.87 10.23
C SER A 407 10.95 -15.60 10.36
N GLU A 408 10.98 -16.93 10.41
CA GLU A 408 9.76 -17.74 10.54
C GLU A 408 9.05 -17.54 11.89
N MET A 409 9.81 -17.31 12.96
CA MET A 409 9.26 -16.95 14.28
C MET A 409 8.53 -15.59 14.26
N GLU A 410 8.87 -14.71 13.32
CA GLU A 410 8.16 -13.45 13.07
C GLU A 410 6.98 -13.64 12.10
N GLY A 411 6.73 -14.87 11.63
CA GLY A 411 5.67 -15.21 10.68
C GLY A 411 5.99 -14.82 9.24
N ALA A 412 7.26 -14.55 8.92
CA ALA A 412 7.71 -14.17 7.59
C ALA A 412 8.40 -15.36 6.90
N PRO A 413 7.91 -15.86 5.75
CA PRO A 413 8.67 -16.82 4.96
C PRO A 413 9.98 -16.20 4.49
N GLY A 414 11.03 -17.03 4.48
CA GLY A 414 12.38 -16.63 4.12
C GLY A 414 12.76 -17.02 2.69
N ILE A 415 13.42 -16.10 2.00
CA ILE A 415 14.16 -16.32 0.76
C ILE A 415 15.62 -16.57 1.15
N PHE A 416 16.10 -17.80 0.97
CA PHE A 416 17.38 -18.27 1.52
C PHE A 416 18.36 -18.71 0.42
N GLU A 417 19.65 -18.66 0.73
CA GLU A 417 20.70 -19.23 -0.12
C GLU A 417 21.93 -19.68 0.65
N GLY A 418 22.79 -20.46 -0.01
CA GLY A 418 24.10 -20.82 0.52
C GLY A 418 24.10 -21.92 1.58
N PHE A 419 22.94 -22.46 1.94
CA PHE A 419 22.80 -23.61 2.83
C PHE A 419 21.53 -24.41 2.52
N LEU A 420 21.50 -25.67 2.95
CA LEU A 420 20.31 -26.51 2.93
C LEU A 420 19.65 -26.49 4.31
N PRO A 421 18.42 -25.97 4.47
CA PRO A 421 17.74 -25.98 5.75
C PRO A 421 17.49 -27.40 6.25
N THR A 422 17.81 -27.69 7.52
CA THR A 422 17.75 -29.03 8.11
C THR A 422 16.46 -29.30 8.88
N VAL A 423 15.85 -28.25 9.43
CA VAL A 423 14.55 -28.34 10.12
C VAL A 423 13.41 -28.01 9.17
N ARG A 424 12.18 -28.49 9.45
CA ARG A 424 10.99 -28.06 8.69
C ARG A 424 10.63 -26.61 9.00
N SER A 425 9.90 -25.95 8.10
CA SER A 425 9.38 -24.60 8.33
C SER A 425 8.54 -24.54 9.61
N LEU A 426 8.70 -23.46 10.37
CA LEU A 426 7.89 -23.20 11.57
C LEU A 426 6.54 -22.54 11.25
N ILE A 427 6.34 -22.04 10.03
CA ILE A 427 5.09 -21.41 9.59
C ILE A 427 4.10 -22.50 9.17
N ARG A 428 2.87 -22.45 9.70
CA ARG A 428 1.83 -23.48 9.50
C ARG A 428 0.66 -23.00 8.64
#